data_AF-A0A7J7JYU6-F1
#
_entry.id   AF-A0A7J7JYU6-F1
#
_cell.length_a   1.000
_cell.length_b   1.000
_cell.length_c   1.000
_cell.angle_alpha   90.00
_cell.angle_beta   90.00
_cell.angle_gamma   90.00
#
_symmetry.space_group_name_H-M   'P 1'
#
loop_
_entity.id
_entity.type
_entity.pdbx_description
1 polymer ?
#
loop_
_entity_poly.entity_id
_entity_poly.type
_entity_poly.pdbx_seq_one_letter_code
_entity_poly.pdbx_strand_id
1 'polypeptide(L)'
;MRTLAMAQAVEAILASNFVNIAWDATTIKAKHLNEVHVNTDQGHFTLDIATLPGGKAADYATHISNVITNAVECYCALYLKMTI
;
A
#
# COMPACT_ATOMS: atom_id res chain seq x y z
N MET A 1 -1.11 -3.98 -9.32
CA MET A 1 -2.32 -3.31 -9.85
C MET A 1 -2.05 -1.81 -9.85
N ARG A 2 -2.19 -1.10 -10.97
CA ARG A 2 -1.97 0.37 -11.04
C ARG A 2 -3.32 1.05 -10.89
N THR A 3 -3.60 1.65 -9.75
CA THR A 3 -4.90 2.28 -9.45
C THR A 3 -4.73 3.76 -9.20
N LEU A 4 -5.76 4.54 -9.55
CA LEU A 4 -5.83 5.97 -9.20
C LEU A 4 -5.73 6.17 -7.68
N ALA A 5 -6.38 5.29 -6.91
CA ALA A 5 -6.34 5.34 -5.44
C ALA A 5 -4.91 5.21 -4.89
N MET A 6 -4.09 4.33 -5.46
CA MET A 6 -2.69 4.19 -5.03
C MET A 6 -1.87 5.44 -5.39
N ALA A 7 -2.10 6.05 -6.54
CA ALA A 7 -1.44 7.30 -6.92
C ALA A 7 -1.80 8.45 -5.97
N GLN A 8 -3.07 8.58 -5.61
CA GLN A 8 -3.56 9.57 -4.64
C GLN A 8 -2.97 9.33 -3.25
N ALA A 9 -2.86 8.06 -2.83
CA ALA A 9 -2.22 7.73 -1.57
C ALA A 9 -0.73 8.13 -1.57
N VAL A 10 0.00 7.89 -2.67
CA VAL A 10 1.41 8.32 -2.79
C VAL A 10 1.54 9.84 -2.81
N GLU A 11 0.64 10.56 -3.49
CA GLU A 11 0.63 12.02 -3.47
C GLU A 11 0.39 12.56 -2.05
N ALA A 12 -0.57 11.99 -1.32
CA ALA A 12 -0.81 12.33 0.08
C ALA A 12 0.42 12.05 0.95
N ILE A 13 1.11 10.91 0.75
CA ILE A 13 2.36 10.57 1.43
C ILE A 13 3.44 11.62 1.20
N LEU A 14 3.65 12.03 -0.06
CA LEU A 14 4.67 13.01 -0.43
C LEU A 14 4.36 14.42 0.10
N ALA A 15 3.08 14.74 0.28
CA ALA A 15 2.64 16.01 0.85
C ALA A 15 2.66 16.05 2.39
N SER A 16 2.89 14.92 3.06
CA SER A 16 2.78 14.79 4.51
C SER A 16 4.13 14.88 5.21
N ASN A 17 4.17 15.51 6.39
CA ASN A 17 5.38 15.53 7.23
C ASN A 17 5.53 14.26 8.08
N PHE A 18 4.41 13.60 8.36
CA PHE A 18 4.34 12.40 9.18
C PHE A 18 3.64 11.30 8.40
N VAL A 19 4.31 10.15 8.32
CA VAL A 19 3.82 8.98 7.60
C VAL A 19 4.04 7.76 8.47
N ASN A 20 2.98 6.98 8.67
CA ASN A 20 3.01 5.71 9.36
C ASN A 20 2.46 4.61 8.45
N ILE A 21 3.27 3.58 8.20
CA ILE A 21 2.85 2.37 7.50
C ILE A 21 2.34 1.37 8.54
N ALA A 22 1.06 1.00 8.41
CA ALA A 22 0.45 -0.03 9.24
C ALA A 22 0.16 -1.27 8.41
N TRP A 23 0.26 -2.42 9.06
CA TRP A 23 -0.11 -3.70 8.49
C TRP A 23 -1.14 -4.34 9.41
N ASP A 24 -2.23 -4.83 8.83
CA ASP A 24 -3.27 -5.55 9.54
C ASP A 24 -3.46 -6.93 8.91
N ALA A 25 -3.68 -7.94 9.76
CA ALA A 25 -4.00 -9.28 9.32
C ALA A 25 -5.22 -9.82 10.05
N THR A 26 -6.21 -10.22 9.26
CA THR A 26 -7.45 -10.79 9.76
C THR A 26 -7.73 -12.12 9.08
N THR A 27 -8.41 -13.01 9.80
CA THR A 27 -8.82 -14.31 9.25
C THR A 27 -10.32 -14.35 9.11
N ILE A 28 -10.81 -14.44 7.87
CA ILE A 28 -12.24 -14.52 7.56
C ILE A 28 -12.50 -15.79 6.77
N LYS A 29 -13.40 -16.66 7.26
CA LYS A 29 -13.79 -17.91 6.59
C LYS A 29 -12.57 -18.76 6.15
N ALA A 30 -11.60 -18.92 7.06
CA ALA A 30 -10.33 -19.64 6.82
C ALA A 30 -9.39 -19.04 5.76
N LYS A 31 -9.59 -17.77 5.36
CA LYS A 31 -8.65 -17.03 4.51
C LYS A 31 -7.94 -15.96 5.34
N HIS A 32 -6.61 -15.90 5.23
CA HIS A 32 -5.82 -14.84 5.87
C HIS A 32 -5.74 -13.64 4.93
N LEU A 33 -6.50 -12.60 5.26
CA LEU A 33 -6.50 -11.31 4.58
C LEU A 33 -5.47 -10.42 5.26
N ASN A 34 -4.65 -9.75 4.44
CA ASN A 34 -3.56 -8.91 4.89
C ASN A 34 -3.72 -7.57 4.19
N GLU A 35 -3.73 -6.51 4.97
CA GLU A 35 -3.98 -5.15 4.51
C GLU A 35 -2.76 -4.31 4.82
N VAL A 36 -2.31 -3.54 3.83
CA VAL A 36 -1.24 -2.55 4.00
C VAL A 36 -1.88 -1.18 3.94
N HIS A 37 -1.71 -0.41 5.01
CA HIS A 37 -2.25 0.93 5.14
C HIS A 37 -1.14 1.96 5.31
N VAL A 38 -1.46 3.19 4.95
CA VAL A 38 -0.67 4.35 5.29
C VAL A 38 -1.55 5.40 5.95
N ASN A 39 -1.09 5.88 7.09
CA ASN A 39 -1.67 7.00 7.80
C ASN A 39 -0.77 8.21 7.61
N THR A 40 -1.38 9.34 7.26
CA THR A 40 -0.71 10.62 7.15
C THR A 40 -1.53 11.71 7.82
N ASP A 41 -1.02 12.95 7.85
CA ASP A 41 -1.80 14.11 8.31
C ASP A 41 -2.98 14.45 7.38
N GLN A 42 -3.02 13.89 6.16
CA GLN A 42 -4.11 14.02 5.20
C GLN A 42 -5.18 12.93 5.35
N GLY A 43 -4.90 11.84 6.06
CA GLY A 43 -5.88 10.77 6.32
C GLY A 43 -5.31 9.36 6.32
N HIS A 44 -6.20 8.39 6.15
CA HIS A 44 -5.92 6.96 6.14
C HIS A 44 -6.16 6.38 4.75
N PHE A 45 -5.16 5.67 4.21
CA PHE A 45 -5.18 5.09 2.88
C PHE A 45 -4.86 3.61 2.95
N THR A 46 -5.65 2.79 2.27
CA THR A 46 -5.34 1.36 2.08
C THR A 46 -4.62 1.21 0.76
N LEU A 47 -3.37 0.73 0.79
CA LEU A 47 -2.54 0.54 -0.40
C LEU A 47 -2.82 -0.78 -1.10
N ASP A 48 -3.01 -1.86 -0.34
CA ASP A 48 -3.27 -3.18 -0.89
C ASP A 48 -3.97 -4.10 0.11
N ILE A 49 -4.74 -5.04 -0.41
CA ILE A 49 -5.38 -6.12 0.34
C ILE A 49 -5.07 -7.44 -0.36
N ALA A 50 -4.37 -8.34 0.31
CA ALA A 50 -3.96 -9.63 -0.26
C ALA A 50 -4.38 -10.80 0.62
N THR A 51 -4.80 -11.90 -0.02
CA THR A 51 -4.92 -13.18 0.66
C THR A 51 -3.55 -13.86 0.65
N LEU A 52 -2.92 -13.98 1.81
CA LEU A 52 -1.66 -14.69 1.96
C LEU A 52 -1.90 -16.04 2.63
N PRO A 53 -0.99 -17.03 2.50
CA PRO A 53 -1.11 -18.32 3.20
C PRO A 53 -1.10 -18.17 4.73
N GLY A 54 -0.61 -17.02 5.23
CA GLY A 54 -0.39 -16.78 6.64
C GLY A 54 0.74 -17.65 7.22
N GLY A 55 1.19 -17.31 8.43
CA GLY A 55 1.98 -18.22 9.25
C GLY A 55 3.48 -17.93 9.37
N LYS A 56 4.06 -17.01 8.59
CA LYS A 56 5.45 -16.56 8.80
C LYS A 56 5.60 -15.05 8.63
N ALA A 57 6.40 -14.44 9.51
CA ALA A 57 6.74 -13.02 9.44
C ALA A 57 7.34 -12.60 8.08
N ALA A 58 8.08 -13.51 7.43
CA ALA A 58 8.71 -13.26 6.12
C ALA A 58 7.68 -13.04 4.99
N ASP A 59 6.53 -13.71 5.05
CA ASP A 59 5.49 -13.57 4.03
C ASP A 59 4.89 -12.15 4.07
N TYR A 60 4.78 -11.58 5.27
CA TYR A 60 4.27 -10.22 5.50
C TYR A 60 5.28 -9.15 5.08
N ALA A 61 6.56 -9.32 5.42
CA ALA A 61 7.61 -8.38 5.03
C ALA A 61 7.73 -8.28 3.50
N THR A 62 7.62 -9.41 2.80
CA THR A 62 7.63 -9.46 1.34
C THR A 62 6.41 -8.75 0.75
N HIS A 63 5.22 -8.96 1.32
CA HIS A 63 4.00 -8.26 0.88
C HIS A 63 4.13 -6.74 1.03
N ILE A 64 4.53 -6.24 2.19
CA ILE A 64 4.72 -4.80 2.44
C ILE A 64 5.72 -4.20 1.45
N SER A 65 6.86 -4.86 1.26
CA SER A 65 7.91 -4.37 0.35
C SER A 65 7.41 -4.26 -1.09
N ASN A 66 6.71 -5.28 -1.57
CA ASN A 66 6.13 -5.27 -2.91
C ASN A 66 5.08 -4.17 -3.08
N VAL A 67 4.25 -3.92 -2.06
CA VAL A 67 3.22 -2.87 -2.10
C VAL A 67 3.87 -1.49 -2.21
N ILE A 68 4.93 -1.22 -1.45
CA ILE A 68 5.67 0.05 -1.53
C ILE A 68 6.31 0.22 -2.92
N THR A 69 6.97 -0.82 -3.45
CA THR A 69 7.55 -0.77 -4.80
C THR A 69 6.48 -0.47 -5.86
N ASN A 70 5.35 -1.17 -5.80
CA ASN A 70 4.23 -0.96 -6.72
C ASN A 70 3.65 0.46 -6.62
N ALA A 71 3.60 1.03 -5.41
CA ALA A 71 3.11 2.39 -5.20
C ALA A 71 4.01 3.42 -5.89
N VAL A 72 5.33 3.29 -5.71
CA VAL A 72 6.33 4.15 -6.37
C VAL A 72 6.26 4.02 -7.89
N GLU A 73 6.22 2.79 -8.42
CA GLU A 73 6.11 2.55 -9.85
C GLU A 73 4.82 3.13 -10.45
N CYS A 74 3.70 2.99 -9.73
CA CYS A 74 2.41 3.53 -10.15
C CYS A 74 2.45 5.06 -10.23
N TYR A 75 3.01 5.72 -9.21
CA TYR A 75 3.12 7.17 -9.16
C TYR A 75 4.05 7.69 -10.26
N CYS A 76 5.25 7.14 -10.40
CA CYS A 76 6.20 7.53 -11.45
C CYS A 76 5.61 7.36 -12.86
N ALA A 77 4.91 6.24 -13.10
CA ALA A 77 4.31 5.98 -14.40
C ALA A 77 3.16 6.95 -14.74
N LEU A 78 2.40 7.43 -13.75
CA LEU A 78 1.34 8.41 -13.96
C LEU A 78 1.90 9.82 -14.09
N TYR A 79 2.83 10.21 -13.22
CA TYR A 79 3.47 11.52 -13.27
C TYR A 79 4.12 11.75 -14.63
N LEU A 80 4.91 10.79 -15.13
CA LEU A 80 5.53 10.89 -16.46
C LEU A 80 4.53 11.02 -17.62
N LYS A 81 3.30 10.53 -17.47
CA LYS A 81 2.26 10.65 -18.50
C LYS A 81 1.50 11.96 -18.45
N MET A 82 1.53 12.67 -17.32
CA MET A 82 0.83 13.95 -17.13
C MET A 82 1.71 15.16 -17.47
N THR A 83 3.02 14.97 -17.59
CA THR A 83 4.00 16.04 -17.88
C THR A 83 4.43 16.08 -19.36
N ILE A 84 3.74 15.36 -20.25
CA ILE A 84 3.91 15.38 -21.72
C ILE A 84 2.69 16.06 -22.33
#